data_AF-A0A8J9RZG2-F1
#
_entry.id   AF-A0A8J9RZG2-F1
#
_cell.length_a   1.000
_cell.length_b   1.000
_cell.length_c   1.000
_cell.angle_alpha   90.00
_cell.angle_beta   90.00
_cell.angle_gamma   90.00
#
_symmetry.space_group_name_H-M   'P 1'
#
loop_
_entity.id
_entity.type
_entity.pdbx_description
1 polymer ?
#
loop_
_entity_poly.entity_id
_entity_poly.type
_entity_poly.pdbx_seq_one_letter_code
_entity_poly.pdbx_strand_id
1 'polypeptide(L)'
;DPCDVQSNPQGFIALCVAENKLILDMLAERFMQVGTATSSFSDSSVYCYNSFLGMPIAREAVAYFLARRFLFPDRPNLPPDEALQHIRPNNVGIGSGAAAMLNQLFFLLGEAGEGCLIPAPYYAAFENDMNLVAGVVPFGIPQENPILGPSDDEMEAAFLQAKA
;
A
#
# COMPACT_ATOMS: atom_id res chain seq x y z
N ASP A 1 -5.29 29.10 5.09
CA ASP A 1 -6.66 29.61 5.03
C ASP A 1 -7.44 28.81 4.00
N PRO A 2 -8.24 27.80 4.42
CA PRO A 2 -8.88 26.87 3.50
C PRO A 2 -10.03 27.55 2.73
N CYS A 3 -10.21 27.15 1.46
CA CYS A 3 -11.37 27.54 0.68
C CYS A 3 -12.65 26.96 1.29
N ASP A 4 -13.66 27.80 1.46
CA ASP A 4 -15.03 27.41 1.80
C ASP A 4 -16.00 28.23 0.96
N VAL A 5 -17.02 27.58 0.38
CA VAL A 5 -17.94 28.23 -0.56
C VAL A 5 -18.73 29.37 0.09
N GLN A 6 -18.99 29.32 1.39
CA GLN A 6 -19.80 30.29 2.13
C GLN A 6 -18.95 31.26 2.95
N SER A 7 -18.03 30.74 3.76
CA SER A 7 -17.26 31.52 4.72
C SER A 7 -15.94 32.07 4.17
N ASN A 8 -15.36 31.44 3.14
CA ASN A 8 -14.10 31.90 2.55
C ASN A 8 -13.91 31.47 1.08
N PRO A 9 -14.66 32.05 0.13
CA PRO A 9 -14.60 31.65 -1.27
C PRO A 9 -13.28 32.01 -1.97
N GLN A 10 -12.40 32.77 -1.30
CA GLN A 10 -11.06 33.14 -1.79
C GLN A 10 -9.93 32.35 -1.09
N GLY A 11 -10.28 31.38 -0.23
CA GLY A 11 -9.29 30.55 0.45
C GLY A 11 -8.55 29.60 -0.50
N PHE A 12 -7.51 28.94 0.00
CA PHE A 12 -6.71 27.99 -0.76
C PHE A 12 -7.41 26.64 -0.93
N ILE A 13 -7.42 26.13 -2.15
CA ILE A 13 -7.94 24.78 -2.48
C ILE A 13 -6.79 23.77 -2.35
N ALA A 14 -6.98 22.72 -1.55
CA ALA A 14 -5.99 21.67 -1.39
C ALA A 14 -5.96 20.74 -2.61
N LEU A 15 -4.88 20.81 -3.39
CA LEU A 15 -4.63 19.95 -4.57
C LEU A 15 -3.43 19.01 -4.40
N CYS A 16 -2.81 19.01 -3.22
CA CYS A 16 -1.56 18.29 -2.95
C CYS A 16 -1.74 17.08 -2.01
N VAL A 17 -2.98 16.67 -1.74
CA VAL A 17 -3.31 15.53 -0.87
C VAL A 17 -3.86 14.40 -1.72
N ALA A 18 -3.14 13.28 -1.76
CA ALA A 18 -3.56 12.08 -2.47
C ALA A 18 -4.63 11.31 -1.67
N GLU A 19 -5.85 11.83 -1.64
CA GLU A 19 -7.00 11.25 -0.93
C GLU A 19 -8.15 10.97 -1.90
N ASN A 20 -8.66 9.74 -1.92
CA ASN A 20 -9.78 9.37 -2.77
C ASN A 20 -11.11 9.47 -2.00
N LYS A 21 -11.88 10.54 -2.29
CA LYS A 21 -13.21 10.78 -1.70
C LYS A 21 -14.38 10.35 -2.59
N LEU A 22 -14.11 9.80 -3.77
CA LEU A 22 -15.11 9.60 -4.83
C LEU A 22 -16.12 8.48 -4.54
N ILE A 23 -15.82 7.59 -3.59
CA ILE A 23 -16.61 6.39 -3.29
C ILE A 23 -17.07 6.32 -1.83
N LEU A 24 -16.98 7.43 -1.08
CA LEU A 24 -17.26 7.44 0.35
C LEU A 24 -18.72 7.09 0.66
N ASP A 25 -19.65 7.52 -0.19
CA ASP A 25 -21.07 7.19 -0.11
C ASP A 25 -21.33 5.68 -0.32
N MET A 26 -20.71 5.08 -1.33
CA MET A 26 -20.81 3.65 -1.60
C MET A 26 -20.22 2.81 -0.45
N LEU A 27 -19.09 3.24 0.11
CA LEU A 27 -18.49 2.58 1.27
C LEU A 27 -19.38 2.70 2.51
N ALA A 28 -19.92 3.89 2.76
CA ALA A 28 -20.85 4.12 3.87
C ALA A 28 -22.09 3.22 3.75
N GLU A 29 -22.71 3.16 2.56
CA GLU A 29 -23.85 2.28 2.31
C GLU A 29 -23.49 0.82 2.60
N ARG A 30 -22.34 0.34 2.09
CA ARG A 30 -21.89 -1.04 2.29
C ARG A 30 -21.64 -1.37 3.77
N PHE A 31 -21.08 -0.44 4.54
CA PHE A 31 -20.83 -0.65 5.97
C PHE A 31 -22.12 -0.61 6.79
N MET A 32 -23.12 0.20 6.39
CA MET A 32 -24.41 0.29 7.09
C MET A 32 -25.35 -0.88 6.81
N GLN A 33 -25.06 -1.74 5.84
CA GLN A 33 -25.86 -2.94 5.59
C GLN A 33 -25.89 -3.83 6.85
N VAL A 34 -27.09 -4.28 7.25
CA VAL A 34 -27.30 -5.13 8.43
C VAL A 34 -26.37 -6.35 8.42
N GLY A 35 -26.18 -6.94 7.24
CA GLY A 35 -25.22 -8.02 7.02
C GLY A 35 -23.82 -7.65 7.49
N THR A 36 -23.24 -6.55 7.00
CA THR A 36 -21.90 -6.08 7.41
C THR A 36 -21.89 -5.63 8.87
N ALA A 37 -22.74 -4.68 9.24
CA ALA A 37 -22.73 -4.04 10.57
C ALA A 37 -22.99 -5.03 11.72
N THR A 38 -23.82 -6.05 11.51
CA THR A 38 -24.12 -7.03 12.56
C THR A 38 -23.18 -8.22 12.51
N SER A 39 -22.91 -8.78 11.31
CA SER A 39 -22.09 -10.00 11.23
C SER A 39 -20.64 -9.75 11.61
N SER A 40 -20.07 -8.58 11.26
CA SER A 40 -18.67 -8.24 11.55
C SER A 40 -18.35 -8.22 13.04
N PHE A 41 -19.35 -8.04 13.91
CA PHE A 41 -19.19 -7.97 15.36
C PHE A 41 -19.86 -9.14 16.09
N SER A 42 -20.52 -10.04 15.36
CA SER A 42 -21.23 -11.19 15.94
C SER A 42 -20.32 -12.36 16.28
N ASP A 43 -19.18 -12.50 15.60
CA ASP A 43 -18.21 -13.55 15.89
C ASP A 43 -17.27 -13.11 17.02
N SER A 44 -17.28 -13.84 18.14
CA SER A 44 -16.39 -13.59 19.27
C SER A 44 -14.90 -13.55 18.91
N SER A 45 -14.50 -14.21 17.82
CA SER A 45 -13.11 -14.25 17.36
C SER A 45 -12.54 -12.87 17.02
N VAL A 46 -13.40 -11.90 16.67
CA VAL A 46 -12.98 -10.52 16.36
C VAL A 46 -12.50 -9.75 17.58
N TYR A 47 -12.88 -10.18 18.79
CA TYR A 47 -12.47 -9.56 20.06
C TYR A 47 -11.28 -10.26 20.72
N CYS A 48 -10.81 -11.35 20.11
CA CYS A 48 -9.72 -12.16 20.64
C CYS A 48 -8.43 -11.93 19.86
N TYR A 49 -7.30 -12.30 20.46
CA TYR A 49 -6.05 -12.41 19.71
C TYR A 49 -6.22 -13.41 18.57
N ASN A 50 -5.78 -12.99 17.38
CA ASN A 50 -5.76 -13.81 16.18
C ASN A 50 -4.31 -14.03 15.71
N SER A 51 -4.13 -14.61 14.53
CA SER A 51 -2.80 -14.82 13.95
C SER A 51 -2.01 -13.51 13.87
N PHE A 52 -0.68 -13.57 14.02
CA PHE A 52 0.20 -12.41 13.80
C PHE A 52 0.09 -11.83 12.39
N LEU A 53 -0.41 -12.60 11.43
CA LEU A 53 -0.69 -12.13 10.06
C LEU A 53 -2.08 -11.48 9.92
N GLY A 54 -2.91 -11.50 10.95
CA GLY A 54 -4.31 -11.07 10.93
C GLY A 54 -5.31 -12.21 10.73
N MET A 55 -6.59 -11.88 10.84
CA MET A 55 -7.70 -12.83 10.74
C MET A 55 -7.65 -13.66 9.43
N PRO A 56 -7.75 -15.00 9.48
CA PRO A 56 -7.69 -15.86 8.30
C PRO A 56 -8.66 -15.45 7.18
N ILE A 57 -9.92 -15.19 7.53
CA ILE A 57 -10.94 -14.81 6.53
C ILE A 57 -10.66 -13.45 5.87
N ALA A 58 -10.07 -12.51 6.61
CA ALA A 58 -9.66 -11.22 6.05
C ALA A 58 -8.49 -11.41 5.07
N ARG A 59 -7.52 -12.27 5.41
CA ARG A 59 -6.39 -12.59 4.51
C ARG A 59 -6.85 -13.29 3.23
N GLU A 60 -7.80 -14.22 3.33
CA GLU A 60 -8.42 -14.86 2.15
C GLU A 60 -9.13 -13.85 1.25
N ALA A 61 -9.91 -12.93 1.84
CA ALA A 61 -10.58 -11.88 1.09
C ALA A 61 -9.60 -10.93 0.39
N VAL A 62 -8.50 -10.55 1.06
CA VAL A 62 -7.43 -9.74 0.45
C VAL A 62 -6.72 -10.51 -0.66
N ALA A 63 -6.36 -11.78 -0.44
CA ALA A 63 -5.74 -12.62 -1.45
C ALA A 63 -6.62 -12.74 -2.72
N TYR A 64 -7.91 -13.00 -2.53
CA TYR A 64 -8.89 -13.04 -3.61
C TYR A 64 -8.98 -11.70 -4.34
N PHE A 65 -9.08 -10.60 -3.60
CA PHE A 65 -9.13 -9.26 -4.18
C PHE A 65 -7.90 -8.95 -5.03
N LEU A 66 -6.70 -9.23 -4.51
CA LEU A 66 -5.45 -8.99 -5.21
C LEU A 66 -5.37 -9.81 -6.51
N ALA A 67 -5.70 -11.09 -6.45
CA ALA A 67 -5.69 -11.96 -7.62
C ALA A 67 -6.69 -11.49 -8.68
N ARG A 68 -7.96 -11.26 -8.29
CA ARG A 68 -9.00 -10.81 -9.21
C ARG A 68 -8.70 -9.43 -9.79
N ARG A 69 -8.19 -8.49 -9.00
CA ARG A 69 -8.03 -7.09 -9.42
C ARG A 69 -6.78 -6.85 -10.25
N PHE A 70 -5.68 -7.51 -9.92
CA PHE A 70 -4.35 -7.21 -10.47
C PHE A 70 -3.77 -8.33 -11.35
N LEU A 71 -4.03 -9.60 -11.03
CA LEU A 71 -3.52 -10.72 -11.84
C LEU A 71 -4.50 -11.13 -12.95
N PHE A 72 -5.80 -11.05 -12.69
CA PHE A 72 -6.85 -11.47 -13.61
C PHE A 72 -7.93 -10.40 -13.85
N PRO A 73 -7.55 -9.18 -14.28
CA PRO A 73 -8.48 -8.05 -14.39
C PRO A 73 -9.65 -8.32 -15.35
N ASP A 74 -9.46 -9.15 -16.38
CA ASP A 74 -10.47 -9.48 -17.39
C ASP A 74 -11.40 -10.64 -16.97
N ARG A 75 -11.23 -11.17 -15.74
CA ARG A 75 -12.02 -12.29 -15.22
C ARG A 75 -12.81 -11.86 -13.97
N PRO A 76 -13.92 -11.12 -14.13
CA PRO A 76 -14.71 -10.64 -12.99
C PRO A 76 -15.31 -11.78 -12.14
N ASN A 77 -15.52 -12.96 -12.74
CA ASN A 77 -16.08 -14.15 -12.10
C ASN A 77 -15.01 -15.21 -11.76
N LEU A 78 -13.77 -14.78 -11.44
CA LEU A 78 -12.71 -15.69 -11.01
C LEU A 78 -13.18 -16.49 -9.77
N PRO A 79 -13.19 -17.84 -9.82
CA PRO A 79 -13.53 -18.66 -8.67
C PRO A 79 -12.56 -18.45 -7.50
N PRO A 80 -13.02 -18.38 -6.25
CA PRO A 80 -12.15 -18.20 -5.10
C PRO A 80 -11.02 -19.25 -5.01
N ASP A 81 -11.34 -20.53 -5.19
CA ASP A 81 -10.34 -21.61 -5.09
C ASP A 81 -9.20 -21.46 -6.11
N GLU A 82 -9.50 -20.96 -7.32
CA GLU A 82 -8.50 -20.67 -8.33
C GLU A 82 -7.66 -19.43 -7.93
N ALA A 83 -8.32 -18.35 -7.50
CA ALA A 83 -7.64 -17.13 -7.06
C ALA A 83 -6.64 -17.40 -5.91
N LEU A 84 -7.04 -18.22 -4.93
CA LEU A 84 -6.24 -18.54 -3.75
C LEU A 84 -5.06 -19.47 -4.05
N GLN A 85 -5.02 -20.12 -5.22
CA GLN A 85 -3.83 -20.84 -5.69
C GLN A 85 -2.73 -19.89 -6.18
N HIS A 86 -3.11 -18.74 -6.75
CA HIS A 86 -2.19 -17.73 -7.25
C HIS A 86 -1.66 -16.81 -6.15
N ILE A 87 -2.53 -16.40 -5.23
CA ILE A 87 -2.13 -15.64 -4.04
C ILE A 87 -2.57 -16.44 -2.81
N ARG A 88 -1.60 -17.09 -2.17
CA ARG A 88 -1.89 -17.94 -1.01
C ARG A 88 -2.18 -17.06 0.22
N PRO A 89 -3.29 -17.27 0.95
CA PRO A 89 -3.60 -16.49 2.16
C PRO A 89 -2.49 -16.49 3.21
N ASN A 90 -1.68 -17.55 3.28
CA ASN A 90 -0.55 -17.67 4.21
C ASN A 90 0.62 -16.74 3.88
N ASN A 91 0.66 -16.18 2.68
CA ASN A 91 1.66 -15.21 2.25
C ASN A 91 1.13 -13.77 2.36
N VAL A 92 -0.08 -13.57 2.89
CA VAL A 92 -0.70 -12.26 3.08
C VAL A 92 -0.66 -11.92 4.56
N GLY A 93 -0.09 -10.77 4.90
CA GLY A 93 -0.13 -10.17 6.23
C GLY A 93 -0.97 -8.89 6.23
N ILE A 94 -1.69 -8.65 7.31
CA ILE A 94 -2.43 -7.40 7.55
C ILE A 94 -1.67 -6.59 8.61
N GLY A 95 -1.38 -5.34 8.29
CA GLY A 95 -0.66 -4.43 9.19
C GLY A 95 -1.27 -3.03 9.24
N SER A 96 -0.67 -2.17 10.06
CA SER A 96 -1.15 -0.81 10.35
C SER A 96 -0.79 0.19 9.26
N GLY A 97 -1.26 -0.05 8.03
CA GLY A 97 -1.05 0.82 6.87
C GLY A 97 0.31 0.62 6.18
N ALA A 98 0.46 1.26 5.01
CA ALA A 98 1.61 1.06 4.14
C ALA A 98 2.93 1.51 4.77
N ALA A 99 2.95 2.66 5.48
CA ALA A 99 4.17 3.17 6.12
C ALA A 99 4.77 2.18 7.13
N ALA A 100 3.93 1.53 7.96
CA ALA A 100 4.39 0.53 8.92
C ALA A 100 4.94 -0.73 8.21
N MET A 101 4.31 -1.16 7.11
CA MET A 101 4.78 -2.29 6.32
C MET A 101 6.07 -1.99 5.58
N LEU A 102 6.23 -0.77 5.06
CA LEU A 102 7.47 -0.31 4.43
C LEU A 102 8.62 -0.27 5.44
N ASN A 103 8.42 0.30 6.63
CA ASN A 103 9.43 0.30 7.69
C ASN A 103 9.88 -1.13 8.06
N GLN A 104 8.92 -2.06 8.22
CA GLN A 104 9.24 -3.46 8.47
C GLN A 104 10.00 -4.10 7.31
N LEU A 105 9.61 -3.82 6.07
CA LEU A 105 10.29 -4.33 4.88
C LEU A 105 11.75 -3.89 4.83
N PHE A 106 12.02 -2.60 5.02
CA PHE A 106 13.38 -2.08 5.00
C PHE A 106 14.22 -2.60 6.18
N PHE A 107 13.62 -2.71 7.37
CA PHE A 107 14.29 -3.29 8.53
C PHE A 107 14.64 -4.77 8.35
N LEU A 108 13.84 -5.53 7.60
CA LEU A 108 14.09 -6.95 7.35
C LEU A 108 15.09 -7.21 6.23
N LEU A 109 15.22 -6.28 5.28
CA LEU A 109 15.99 -6.50 4.05
C LEU A 109 17.32 -5.75 4.00
N GLY A 110 17.51 -4.70 4.82
CA GLY A 110 18.70 -3.87 4.78
C GLY A 110 19.27 -3.59 6.17
N GLU A 111 20.55 -3.25 6.18
CA GLU A 111 21.30 -2.84 7.36
C GLU A 111 21.52 -1.32 7.39
N ALA A 112 21.80 -0.79 8.58
CA ALA A 112 22.06 0.64 8.74
C ALA A 112 23.25 1.10 7.89
N GLY A 113 23.04 2.11 7.05
CA GLY A 113 24.02 2.64 6.11
C GLY A 113 24.00 1.99 4.73
N GLU A 114 23.26 0.91 4.51
CA GLU A 114 23.09 0.35 3.16
C GLU A 114 22.19 1.23 2.28
N GLY A 115 22.47 1.24 0.98
CA GLY A 115 21.72 2.01 -0.01
C GLY A 115 20.54 1.22 -0.59
N CYS A 116 19.38 1.87 -0.72
CA CYS A 116 18.22 1.36 -1.44
C CYS A 116 18.00 2.17 -2.72
N LEU A 117 18.24 1.55 -3.89
CA LEU A 117 17.96 2.17 -5.17
C LEU A 117 16.45 2.29 -5.40
N ILE A 118 15.99 3.49 -5.75
CA ILE A 118 14.58 3.79 -5.97
C ILE A 118 14.36 4.73 -7.16
N PRO A 119 13.49 4.40 -8.13
CA PRO A 119 13.01 5.32 -9.17
C PRO A 119 12.67 6.73 -8.68
N ALA A 120 13.25 7.78 -9.27
CA ALA A 120 12.94 9.18 -8.95
C ALA A 120 12.19 9.88 -10.10
N PRO A 121 11.20 10.75 -9.82
CA PRO A 121 10.73 11.15 -8.49
C PRO A 121 9.90 10.06 -7.79
N TYR A 122 9.98 10.00 -6.46
CA TYR A 122 9.26 9.03 -5.64
C TYR A 122 8.45 9.69 -4.51
N TYR A 123 7.68 8.87 -3.80
CA TYR A 123 6.91 9.28 -2.63
C TYR A 123 7.83 9.84 -1.54
N ALA A 124 7.68 11.13 -1.22
CA ALA A 124 8.61 11.86 -0.34
C ALA A 124 8.82 11.23 1.04
N ALA A 125 7.85 10.49 1.59
CA ALA A 125 8.03 9.87 2.91
C ALA A 125 8.90 8.60 2.89
N PHE A 126 9.28 8.08 1.72
CA PHE A 126 10.21 6.96 1.63
C PHE A 126 11.55 7.24 2.32
N GLU A 127 12.01 8.48 2.35
CA GLU A 127 13.20 8.86 3.12
C GLU A 127 13.06 8.46 4.58
N ASN A 128 11.93 8.80 5.21
CA ASN A 128 11.65 8.43 6.59
C ASN A 128 11.35 6.93 6.74
N ASP A 129 10.60 6.34 5.81
CA ASP A 129 10.22 4.92 5.89
C ASP A 129 11.44 3.99 5.83
N MET A 130 12.48 4.36 5.07
CA MET A 130 13.73 3.61 4.97
C MET A 130 14.69 3.94 6.13
N ASN A 131 14.87 5.21 6.44
CA ASN A 131 15.97 5.63 7.31
C ASN A 131 15.64 5.55 8.80
N LEU A 132 14.42 5.90 9.20
CA LEU A 132 14.11 6.17 10.60
C LEU A 132 14.35 4.96 11.53
N VAL A 133 13.96 3.77 11.07
CA VAL A 133 14.08 2.53 11.85
C VAL A 133 15.23 1.65 11.35
N ALA A 134 15.37 1.49 10.03
CA ALA A 134 16.36 0.59 9.45
C ALA A 134 17.73 1.25 9.20
N GLY A 135 17.80 2.59 9.18
CA GLY A 135 19.02 3.31 8.81
C GLY A 135 19.42 3.15 7.34
N VAL A 136 18.52 2.63 6.50
CA VAL A 136 18.72 2.47 5.06
C VAL A 136 18.66 3.84 4.39
N VAL A 137 19.51 4.06 3.38
CA VAL A 137 19.67 5.33 2.68
C VAL A 137 19.02 5.24 1.29
N PRO A 138 17.99 6.05 0.97
CA PRO A 138 17.42 6.06 -0.37
C PRO A 138 18.39 6.66 -1.39
N PHE A 139 18.53 6.01 -2.54
CA PHE A 139 19.27 6.49 -3.70
C PHE A 139 18.34 6.59 -4.90
N GLY A 140 17.98 7.83 -5.25
CA GLY A 140 17.10 8.11 -6.38
C GLY A 140 17.76 7.79 -7.73
N ILE A 141 17.09 6.99 -8.56
CA ILE A 141 17.48 6.74 -9.95
C ILE A 141 16.71 7.74 -10.83
N PRO A 142 17.35 8.77 -11.40
CA PRO A 142 16.71 9.62 -12.39
C PRO A 142 16.29 8.77 -13.59
N GLN A 143 15.10 9.04 -14.14
CA GLN A 143 14.54 8.25 -15.22
C GLN A 143 14.20 9.15 -16.40
N GLU A 144 14.57 8.73 -17.61
CA GLU A 144 14.11 9.39 -18.83
C GLU A 144 12.61 9.16 -19.09
N ASN A 145 12.11 7.96 -18.78
CA ASN A 145 10.71 7.60 -18.99
C ASN A 145 10.02 7.08 -17.72
N PRO A 146 9.28 7.93 -16.99
CA PRO A 146 8.63 7.54 -15.73
C PRO A 146 7.49 6.53 -15.91
N ILE A 147 7.00 6.28 -17.14
CA ILE A 147 5.97 5.27 -17.41
C ILE A 147 6.58 3.86 -17.42
N LEU A 148 7.79 3.73 -17.98
CA LEU A 148 8.47 2.43 -18.12
C LEU A 148 9.32 2.10 -16.89
N GLY A 149 9.75 3.11 -16.15
CA GLY A 149 10.72 2.94 -15.06
C GLY A 149 12.16 3.07 -15.57
N PRO A 150 13.16 2.73 -14.73
CA PRO A 150 14.55 2.94 -15.09
C PRO A 150 15.00 1.82 -16.03
N SER A 151 15.78 2.20 -17.04
CA SER A 151 16.50 1.26 -17.91
C SER A 151 17.61 0.53 -17.15
N ASP A 152 18.09 -0.57 -17.73
CA ASP A 152 19.22 -1.33 -17.19
C ASP A 152 20.47 -0.46 -17.02
N ASP A 153 20.75 0.43 -17.99
CA ASP A 153 21.88 1.34 -17.94
C ASP A 153 21.75 2.39 -16.82
N GLU A 154 20.54 2.94 -16.61
CA GLU A 154 20.27 3.88 -15.51
C GLU A 154 20.38 3.20 -14.14
N MET A 155 19.91 1.95 -14.02
CA MET A 155 20.06 1.16 -12.79
C MET A 155 21.53 0.87 -12.48
N GLU A 156 22.31 0.44 -13.47
CA GLU A 156 23.74 0.16 -13.30
C GLU A 156 24.53 1.42 -12.95
N ALA A 157 24.26 2.54 -13.63
CA ALA A 157 24.89 3.82 -13.32
C ALA A 157 24.60 4.28 -11.88
N ALA A 158 23.34 4.16 -11.43
CA ALA A 158 22.96 4.50 -10.07
C ALA A 158 23.60 3.56 -9.03
N PHE A 159 23.70 2.27 -9.32
CA PHE A 159 24.39 1.31 -8.46
C PHE A 159 25.87 1.67 -8.28
N LEU A 160 26.58 1.96 -9.38
CA LEU A 160 27.98 2.36 -9.36
C LEU A 160 28.19 3.67 -8.58
N GLN A 161 27.28 4.63 -8.75
CA GLN A 161 27.33 5.90 -8.00
C GLN A 161 27.08 5.71 -6.50
N ALA A 162 26.15 4.85 -6.11
CA ALA A 162 25.85 4.57 -4.70
C ALA A 162 26.99 3.84 -3.97
N LYS A 163 27.85 3.14 -4.71
CA LYS A 163 28.99 2.40 -4.16
C LYS A 163 30.28 3.24 -4.01
N ALA A 164 30.36 4.38 -4.69
CA ALA A 164 31.54 5.25 -4.75
C ALA A 164 31.69 6.10 -3.48
#